data_AF-A0A3D1KX28-F1
#
_entry.id   AF-A0A3D1KX28-F1
#
_cell.length_a   1.000
_cell.length_b   1.000
_cell.length_c   1.000
_cell.angle_alpha   90.00
_cell.angle_beta   90.00
_cell.angle_gamma   90.00
#
_symmetry.space_group_name_H-M   'P 1'
#
loop_
_entity.id
_entity.type
_entity.pdbx_description
1 polymer ?
#
loop_
_entity_poly.entity_id
_entity_poly.type
_entity_poly.pdbx_seq_one_letter_code
_entity_poly.pdbx_strand_id
1 'polypeptide(L)' 'MYIARNIASVAQSIPAGVKLVAVSKTKPVEDILEAYQAGQKAFGENKVQELVQKFEALP' A
#
# COMPACT_ATOMS: atom_id res chain seq x y z
N MET A 1 1.60 -13.35 2.26
CA MET A 1 1.50 -14.10 0.98
C MET A 1 0.21 -13.87 0.18
N TYR A 2 -0.81 -13.16 0.70
CA TYR A 2 -2.01 -12.81 -0.09
C TYR A 2 -1.97 -11.39 -0.64
N ILE A 3 -1.23 -10.47 0.00
CA ILE A 3 -1.22 -9.05 -0.35
C ILE A 3 -0.46 -8.85 -1.67
N ALA A 4 0.72 -9.45 -1.80
CA ALA A 4 1.52 -9.35 -3.02
C ALA A 4 0.77 -9.90 -4.26
N ARG A 5 0.10 -11.04 -4.12
CA ARG A 5 -0.70 -11.65 -5.18
C ARG A 5 -1.88 -10.74 -5.58
N ASN A 6 -2.58 -10.16 -4.61
CA ASN A 6 -3.69 -9.28 -4.87
C ASN A 6 -3.25 -8.00 -5.58
N ILE A 7 -2.13 -7.41 -5.15
CA ILE A 7 -1.54 -6.22 -5.80
C ILE A 7 -1.19 -6.53 -7.26
N ALA A 8 -0.52 -7.66 -7.53
CA ALA A 8 -0.17 -8.06 -8.89
C ALA A 8 -1.42 -8.27 -9.77
N SER A 9 -2.44 -8.95 -9.24
CA SER A 9 -3.69 -9.20 -9.96
C SER A 9 -4.44 -7.90 -10.28
N VAL A 10 -4.52 -6.98 -9.32
CA VAL A 10 -5.21 -5.69 -9.52
C VAL A 10 -4.40 -4.80 -10.46
N ALA A 11 -3.08 -4.72 -10.30
CA ALA A 11 -2.22 -3.94 -11.17
C ALA A 11 -2.31 -4.36 -12.64
N GLN A 12 -2.44 -5.66 -12.92
CA GLN A 12 -2.63 -6.17 -14.28
C GLN A 12 -4.00 -5.79 -14.89
N SER A 13 -5.02 -5.56 -14.06
CA SER A 13 -6.35 -5.16 -14.53
C SER A 13 -6.51 -3.66 -14.78
N ILE A 14 -5.50 -2.85 -14.40
CA ILE A 14 -5.58 -1.39 -14.45
C ILE A 14 -5.10 -0.87 -15.82
N PRO A 15 -5.92 -0.05 -16.51
CA PRO A 15 -5.52 0.58 -17.77
C PRO A 15 -4.35 1.56 -17.64
N ALA A 16 -3.66 1.82 -18.75
CA ALA A 16 -2.64 2.85 -18.81
C ALA A 16 -3.20 4.23 -18.39
N GLY A 17 -2.45 4.97 -17.58
CA GLY A 17 -2.84 6.29 -17.07
C GLY A 17 -3.63 6.27 -15.75
N VAL A 18 -3.99 5.09 -15.22
CA VAL A 18 -4.64 4.95 -13.92
C VAL A 18 -3.62 4.50 -12.86
N LYS A 19 -3.65 5.10 -11.67
CA LYS A 19 -2.76 4.77 -10.54
C LYS A 19 -3.51 3.97 -9.47
N LEU A 20 -2.94 2.83 -9.07
CA LEU A 20 -3.41 2.06 -7.92
C LEU A 20 -2.98 2.75 -6.62
N VAL A 21 -3.94 3.10 -5.75
CA VAL A 21 -3.68 3.65 -4.42
C VAL A 21 -4.21 2.68 -3.37
N ALA A 22 -3.33 2.15 -2.53
CA ALA A 22 -3.69 1.22 -1.47
C ALA A 22 -4.10 1.98 -0.20
N VAL A 23 -5.31 1.73 0.30
CA VAL A 23 -5.78 2.36 1.53
C VAL A 23 -5.23 1.59 2.73
N SER A 24 -4.30 2.19 3.47
CA SER A 24 -3.58 1.56 4.59
C SER A 24 -4.16 1.89 5.97
N LYS A 25 -5.26 2.66 6.02
CA LYS A 25 -5.93 3.01 7.28
C LYS A 25 -6.26 1.76 8.08
N THR A 26 -5.98 1.81 9.38
CA THR A 26 -6.23 0.70 10.32
C THR A 26 -5.55 -0.63 9.94
N LYS A 27 -4.56 -0.64 9.05
CA LYS A 27 -3.75 -1.82 8.72
C LYS A 27 -2.45 -1.83 9.52
N PRO A 28 -1.99 -3.01 9.97
CA PRO A 28 -0.74 -3.15 10.68
C PRO A 28 0.46 -2.85 9.75
N VAL A 29 1.61 -2.51 10.33
CA VAL A 29 2.79 -2.08 9.57
C VAL A 29 3.32 -3.22 8.69
N GLU A 30 3.19 -4.46 9.15
CA GLU A 30 3.63 -5.67 8.46
C GLU A 30 2.89 -5.86 7.13
N ASP A 31 1.58 -5.58 7.10
CA ASP A 31 0.77 -5.64 5.88
C ASP A 31 1.20 -4.56 4.87
N ILE A 32 1.54 -3.37 5.36
CA ILE A 32 2.01 -2.26 4.55
C ILE A 32 3.40 -2.57 3.99
N LEU A 33 4.27 -3.19 4.78
CA LEU A 33 5.59 -3.63 4.36
C LEU A 33 5.49 -4.74 3.30
N GLU A 34 4.60 -5.74 3.45
CA GLU A 34 4.35 -6.75 2.41
C GLU A 34 3.87 -6.07 1.11
N ALA A 35 2.97 -5.09 1.20
CA ALA A 35 2.51 -4.33 0.04
C ALA A 35 3.65 -3.54 -0.63
N TYR A 36 4.49 -2.89 0.16
CA TYR A 36 5.65 -2.14 -0.32
C TYR A 36 6.65 -3.05 -1.04
N GLN A 37 6.98 -4.19 -0.43
CA GLN A 37 7.86 -5.21 -1.04
C GLN A 37 7.27 -5.81 -2.32
N ALA A 38 5.94 -5.86 -2.44
CA ALA A 38 5.24 -6.26 -3.66
C ALA A 38 5.22 -5.17 -4.75
N GLY A 39 5.82 -4.01 -4.51
CA GLY A 39 5.93 -2.90 -5.46
C GLY A 39 4.86 -1.83 -5.33
N GLN A 40 3.95 -1.93 -4.36
CA GLN A 40 2.98 -0.87 -4.09
C GLN A 40 3.68 0.32 -3.44
N LYS A 41 3.59 1.50 -4.07
CA LYS A 41 4.24 2.73 -3.58
C LYS A 41 3.27 3.83 -3.19
N ALA A 42 2.05 3.80 -3.71
CA ALA A 42 1.04 4.81 -3.41
C ALA A 42 0.10 4.30 -2.32
N PHE A 43 0.16 4.94 -1.15
CA PHE A 43 -0.71 4.62 -0.02
C PHE A 43 -1.60 5.82 0.32
N GLY A 44 -2.83 5.53 0.73
CA GLY A 44 -3.82 6.51 1.16
C GLY A 44 -4.16 6.33 2.63
N GLU A 45 -3.98 7.39 3.41
CA GLU A 45 -4.33 7.47 4.82
C GLU A 45 -5.27 8.65 5.08
N ASN A 46 -6.24 8.46 5.97
CA ASN A 46 -7.18 9.52 6.36
C ASN A 46 -6.86 10.15 7.72
N LYS A 47 -5.83 9.66 8.42
CA LYS A 47 -5.35 10.19 9.69
C LYS A 47 -3.87 10.54 9.59
N VAL A 48 -3.56 11.81 9.79
CA VAL A 48 -2.19 12.34 9.66
C VAL A 48 -1.25 11.73 10.70
N GLN A 49 -1.72 11.47 11.93
CA GLN A 49 -0.91 10.89 13.01
C GLN A 49 -0.45 9.46 12.68
N GLU A 50 -1.36 8.64 12.12
CA GLU A 50 -1.03 7.28 11.68
C GLU A 50 -0.07 7.30 10.48
N LEU A 51 -0.21 8.29 9.59
CA LEU A 51 0.70 8.48 8.46
C LEU A 51 2.12 8.84 8.92
N VAL A 52 2.26 9.78 9.87
CA VAL A 52 3.58 10.20 10.38
C VAL A 52 4.30 9.03 11.05
N GLN A 53 3.62 8.28 11.91
CA GLN A 53 4.21 7.10 12.56
C GLN A 53 4.64 6.02 11.57
N LYS A 54 3.84 5.78 10.52
CA LYS A 54 4.18 4.80 9.48
C LYS A 54 5.29 5.29 8.57
N PHE A 55 5.33 6.59 8.27
CA PHE A 55 6.38 7.20 7.46
C PHE A 55 7.74 7.14 8.16
N GLU A 56 7.80 7.34 9.48
CA GLU A 56 9.05 7.18 10.24
C GLU A 56 9.51 5.72 10.34
N ALA A 57 8.57 4.76 10.30
CA ALA A 57 8.86 3.33 10.42
C ALA A 57 9.16 2.62 9.08
N LEU A 58 8.92 3.28 7.95
CA LEU A 58 9.08 2.71 6.61
C LEU A 58 10.14 3.49 5.81
N PRO A 59 10.98 2.81 5.00
CA PRO A 59 12.09 3.42 4.26
C PRO A 59 11.68 4.24 3.03
#